data_AF-A0A1V5PBG7-F1
#
_entry.id   AF-A0A1V5PBG7-F1
#
_cell.length_a   1.000
_cell.length_b   1.000
_cell.length_c   1.000
_cell.angle_alpha   90.00
_cell.angle_beta   90.00
_cell.angle_gamma   90.00
#
_symmetry.space_group_name_H-M   'P 1'
#
loop_
_entity.id
_entity.type
_entity.pdbx_description
1 polymer ?
#
loop_
_entity_poly.entity_id
_entity_poly.type
_entity_poly.pdbx_seq_one_letter_code
_entity_poly.pdbx_strand_id
1 'polypeptide(L)'
;MPVCQGCGGSFDDQFKFCPYCGRAKPEPITINVTVTSNDTWEICEIKFVRILNKGMPFRTESVFEAEAIGPQGRYVAARSDKMEYNSWGANNDYLYRATDGGREKDRSAYAYSETDQVLFLKQKTQPKLDALIRRLVAEGWQPTGGGKEWYSEKFRRLVKVAKG
;
A
#
# COMPACT_ATOMS: atom_id res chain seq x y z
N MET A 1 16.13 16.43 38.76
CA MET A 1 16.24 17.45 39.84
C MET A 1 16.54 18.79 39.20
N PRO A 2 15.59 19.74 39.19
CA PRO A 2 15.84 21.10 38.71
C PRO A 2 16.95 21.78 39.52
N VAL A 3 17.70 22.65 38.85
CA VAL A 3 18.75 23.47 39.45
C VAL A 3 18.23 24.88 39.64
N CYS A 4 18.43 25.45 40.83
CA CYS A 4 18.06 26.83 41.10
C CYS A 4 18.95 27.80 40.30
N GLN A 5 18.35 28.64 39.46
CA GLN A 5 19.08 29.68 38.73
C GLN A 5 19.64 30.80 39.63
N GLY A 6 19.27 30.86 40.91
CA GLY A 6 19.81 31.81 41.87
C GLY A 6 21.09 31.34 42.57
N CYS A 7 21.04 30.17 43.20
CA CYS A 7 22.14 29.67 44.02
C CYS A 7 22.86 28.43 43.46
N GLY A 8 22.38 27.86 42.34
CA GLY A 8 22.95 26.64 41.76
C GLY A 8 22.62 25.35 42.51
N GLY A 9 21.86 25.41 43.61
CA GLY A 9 21.45 24.21 44.35
C GLY A 9 20.41 23.37 43.59
N SER A 10 20.55 22.06 43.61
CA SER A 10 19.56 21.10 43.09
C SER A 10 18.52 20.76 44.15
N PHE A 11 17.23 20.75 43.78
CA PHE A 11 16.14 20.42 44.70
C PHE A 11 15.03 19.65 43.98
N ASP A 12 14.03 19.17 44.72
CA ASP A 12 12.90 18.40 44.18
C ASP A 12 11.90 19.30 43.42
N ASP A 13 11.24 18.76 42.41
CA ASP A 13 10.27 19.49 41.59
C ASP A 13 8.98 19.87 42.34
N GLN A 14 8.72 19.25 43.50
CA GLN A 14 7.54 19.53 44.34
C GLN A 14 7.59 20.90 45.04
N PHE A 15 8.77 21.50 45.21
CA PHE A 15 8.89 22.79 45.90
C PHE A 15 8.59 23.98 44.97
N LYS A 16 7.70 24.87 45.41
CA LYS A 16 7.41 26.15 44.72
C LYS A 16 8.54 27.17 44.86
N PHE A 17 9.38 27.02 45.89
CA PHE A 17 10.51 27.90 46.21
C PHE A 17 11.77 27.07 46.50
N CYS A 18 12.94 27.58 46.15
CA CYS A 18 14.21 26.91 46.44
C CYS A 18 14.47 26.88 47.97
N PRO A 19 14.68 25.71 48.60
CA PRO A 19 14.90 25.62 50.04
C PRO A 19 16.22 26.26 50.51
N TYR A 20 17.19 26.46 49.59
CA TYR A 20 18.50 27.01 49.91
C TYR A 20 18.57 28.54 49.87
N CYS A 21 17.81 29.19 48.99
CA CYS A 21 17.88 30.64 48.79
C CYS A 21 16.53 31.37 48.75
N GLY A 22 15.41 30.65 48.89
CA GLY A 22 14.06 31.23 48.93
C GLY A 22 13.52 31.71 47.57
N ARG A 23 14.30 31.61 46.48
CA ARG A 23 13.87 32.09 45.16
C ARG A 23 12.72 31.24 44.61
N ALA A 24 11.68 31.88 44.08
CA ALA A 24 10.55 31.20 43.44
C ALA A 24 11.00 30.45 42.18
N LYS A 25 10.39 29.29 41.95
CA LYS A 25 10.57 28.54 40.70
C LYS A 25 9.94 29.36 39.56
N PRO A 26 10.61 29.56 38.42
CA PRO A 26 10.01 30.23 37.28
C PRO A 26 8.77 29.46 36.83
N GLU A 27 7.71 30.17 36.45
CA GLU A 27 6.50 29.54 35.94
C GLU A 27 6.83 28.76 34.66
N PRO A 28 6.29 27.54 34.49
CA PRO A 28 6.48 26.79 33.27
C PRO A 28 5.90 27.59 32.11
N ILE A 29 6.72 27.79 31.07
CA ILE A 29 6.28 28.46 29.85
C ILE A 29 5.20 27.58 29.22
N THR A 30 3.96 28.05 29.21
CA THR A 30 2.85 27.41 28.52
C THR A 30 2.97 27.68 27.03
N ILE A 31 3.52 26.71 26.29
CA ILE A 31 3.56 26.76 24.83
C ILE A 31 2.18 26.32 24.33
N ASN A 32 1.36 27.25 23.87
CA ASN A 32 0.09 26.96 23.21
C ASN A 32 0.36 26.46 21.79
N VAL A 33 0.48 25.13 21.63
CA VAL A 33 0.59 24.50 20.32
C VAL A 33 -0.80 24.45 19.68
N THR A 34 -1.09 25.36 18.76
CA THR A 34 -2.31 25.30 17.93
C THR A 34 -2.08 24.35 16.77
N VAL A 35 -2.56 23.10 16.90
CA VAL A 35 -2.53 22.12 15.81
C VAL A 35 -3.67 22.44 14.83
N THR A 36 -3.39 23.21 13.79
CA THR A 36 -4.27 23.41 12.63
C THR A 36 -4.06 22.32 11.59
N SER A 37 -4.19 21.04 11.95
CA SER A 37 -4.06 19.96 10.98
C SER A 37 -5.39 19.72 10.27
N ASN A 38 -5.60 20.39 9.13
CA ASN A 38 -6.57 19.98 8.10
C ASN A 38 -6.07 18.78 7.28
N ASP A 39 -5.06 18.08 7.79
CA ASP A 39 -4.42 16.97 7.13
C ASP A 39 -5.22 15.70 7.41
N THR A 40 -5.65 15.04 6.36
CA THR A 40 -6.33 13.74 6.44
C THR A 40 -5.50 12.71 5.71
N TRP A 41 -5.46 11.50 6.26
CA TRP A 41 -4.81 10.38 5.62
C TRP A 41 -5.75 9.77 4.58
N GLU A 42 -5.19 9.50 3.41
CA GLU A 42 -5.79 8.60 2.43
C GLU A 42 -5.07 7.27 2.46
N ILE A 43 -5.82 6.19 2.23
CA ILE A 43 -5.29 4.83 2.13
C ILE A 43 -5.61 4.31 0.74
N CYS A 44 -4.65 3.62 0.12
CA CYS A 44 -4.83 2.99 -1.18
C CYS A 44 -4.42 1.52 -1.14
N GLU A 45 -5.13 0.69 -1.89
CA GLU A 45 -4.83 -0.73 -2.06
C GLU A 45 -4.91 -1.10 -3.55
N ILE A 46 -3.91 -1.86 -4.02
CA ILE A 46 -3.89 -2.37 -5.39
C ILE A 46 -4.77 -3.62 -5.49
N LYS A 47 -5.67 -3.62 -6.48
CA LYS A 47 -6.56 -4.74 -6.80
C LYS A 47 -6.32 -5.22 -8.22
N PHE A 48 -6.49 -6.53 -8.43
CA PHE A 48 -6.51 -7.11 -9.77
C PHE A 48 -7.95 -7.14 -10.29
N VAL A 49 -8.25 -6.36 -11.33
CA VAL A 49 -9.61 -6.19 -11.86
C VAL A 49 -9.69 -6.71 -13.28
N ARG A 50 -10.71 -7.51 -13.57
CA ARG A 50 -11.03 -7.97 -14.92
C ARG A 50 -12.02 -7.01 -15.58
N ILE A 51 -11.68 -6.53 -16.76
CA ILE A 51 -12.53 -5.64 -17.57
C ILE A 51 -13.21 -6.51 -18.63
N LEU A 52 -14.55 -6.54 -18.59
CA LEU A 52 -15.38 -7.20 -19.58
C LEU A 52 -15.61 -6.25 -20.75
N ASN A 53 -15.06 -6.58 -21.92
CA ASN A 53 -15.31 -5.82 -23.15
C ASN A 53 -16.71 -6.17 -23.68
N LYS A 54 -17.62 -5.18 -23.68
CA LYS A 54 -19.02 -5.34 -24.13
C LYS A 54 -19.17 -5.87 -25.57
N GLY A 55 -18.15 -5.73 -26.43
CA GLY A 55 -18.17 -6.18 -27.82
C GLY A 55 -17.47 -7.51 -28.10
N MET A 56 -16.77 -8.10 -27.13
CA MET A 56 -16.03 -9.37 -27.33
C MET A 56 -16.09 -10.24 -26.07
N PRO A 57 -17.07 -11.16 -25.97
CA PRO A 57 -17.28 -11.96 -24.75
C PRO A 57 -16.12 -12.92 -24.41
N PHE A 58 -15.18 -13.14 -25.35
CA PHE A 58 -14.04 -14.03 -25.15
C PHE A 58 -12.71 -13.31 -24.88
N ARG A 59 -12.68 -11.97 -24.89
CA ARG A 59 -11.48 -11.18 -24.56
C ARG A 59 -11.65 -10.53 -23.20
N THR A 60 -11.08 -11.16 -22.18
CA THR A 60 -10.95 -10.55 -20.86
C THR A 60 -9.65 -9.76 -20.78
N GLU A 61 -9.76 -8.45 -20.62
CA GLU A 61 -8.62 -7.62 -20.24
C GLU A 61 -8.50 -7.64 -18.73
N SER A 62 -7.28 -7.56 -18.21
CA SER A 62 -7.04 -7.38 -16.77
C SER A 62 -6.17 -6.16 -16.54
N VAL A 63 -6.40 -5.47 -15.43
CA VAL A 63 -5.61 -4.32 -14.99
C VAL A 63 -5.33 -4.44 -13.50
N PHE A 64 -4.23 -3.84 -13.06
CA PHE A 64 -4.08 -3.47 -11.66
C PHE A 64 -4.72 -2.10 -11.46
N GLU A 65 -5.63 -2.01 -10.50
CA GLU A 65 -6.34 -0.79 -10.13
C GLU A 65 -5.96 -0.42 -8.70
N ALA A 66 -5.43 0.78 -8.52
CA ALA A 66 -5.11 1.34 -7.22
C ALA A 66 -6.35 2.08 -6.70
N GLU A 67 -7.13 1.41 -5.84
CA GLU A 67 -8.33 1.99 -5.24
C GLU A 67 -7.93 2.74 -3.97
N ALA A 68 -8.30 4.02 -3.89
CA ALA A 68 -8.02 4.89 -2.77
C ALA A 68 -9.31 5.24 -2.03
N ILE A 69 -9.18 5.43 -0.71
CA ILE A 69 -10.24 5.90 0.18
C ILE A 69 -9.72 7.14 0.88
N GLY A 70 -10.44 8.25 0.70
CA GLY A 70 -10.09 9.54 1.26
C GLY A 70 -11.29 10.33 1.76
N PRO A 71 -11.12 11.62 2.10
CA PRO A 71 -12.20 12.47 2.62
C PRO A 71 -13.37 12.65 1.64
N GLN A 72 -13.14 12.46 0.33
CA GLN A 72 -14.17 12.51 -0.72
C GLN A 72 -14.83 11.14 -1.00
N GLY A 73 -14.47 10.10 -0.24
CA GLY A 73 -14.93 8.72 -0.45
C GLY A 73 -13.94 7.86 -1.24
N ARG A 74 -14.47 6.84 -1.94
CA ARG A 74 -13.66 5.89 -2.72
C ARG A 74 -13.45 6.40 -4.14
N TYR A 75 -12.24 6.28 -4.65
CA TYR A 75 -11.91 6.63 -6.03
C TYR A 75 -10.74 5.80 -6.56
N VAL A 76 -10.51 5.84 -7.86
CA VAL A 76 -9.36 5.17 -8.50
C VAL A 76 -8.20 6.16 -8.58
N ALA A 77 -7.14 5.91 -7.82
CA ALA A 77 -5.95 6.75 -7.82
C ALA A 77 -5.13 6.55 -9.10
N ALA A 78 -4.95 5.30 -9.52
CA ALA A 78 -4.21 4.96 -10.74
C ALA A 78 -4.62 3.59 -11.30
N ARG A 79 -4.31 3.36 -12.58
CA ARG A 79 -4.44 2.06 -13.25
C ARG A 79 -3.15 1.71 -13.98
N SER A 80 -2.79 0.43 -13.98
CA SER A 80 -1.74 -0.10 -14.85
C SER A 80 -2.21 -0.14 -16.30
N ASP A 81 -1.26 -0.35 -17.22
CA ASP A 81 -1.60 -0.68 -18.60
C ASP A 81 -2.39 -1.98 -18.66
N LYS A 82 -3.29 -2.07 -19.64
CA LYS A 82 -4.10 -3.26 -19.90
C LYS A 82 -3.22 -4.48 -20.14
N MET A 83 -3.61 -5.60 -19.55
CA MET A 83 -3.00 -6.90 -19.74
C MET A 83 -3.99 -7.74 -20.53
N GLU A 84 -3.61 -8.11 -21.75
CA GLU A 84 -4.32 -9.15 -22.46
C GLU A 84 -3.94 -10.49 -21.82
N TYR A 85 -4.90 -11.07 -21.11
CA TYR A 85 -4.86 -12.48 -20.77
C TYR A 85 -5.54 -13.23 -21.89
N ASN A 86 -4.76 -13.79 -22.81
CA ASN A 86 -5.26 -14.74 -23.79
C ASN A 86 -5.67 -16.02 -23.06
N SER A 87 -6.92 -16.05 -22.57
CA SER A 87 -7.54 -17.19 -21.89
C SER A 87 -7.51 -18.48 -22.72
N TRP A 88 -7.29 -18.38 -24.03
CA TRP A 88 -7.14 -19.49 -24.96
C TRP A 88 -5.77 -20.20 -24.92
N GLY A 89 -4.73 -19.59 -24.34
CA GLY A 89 -3.39 -20.18 -24.26
C GLY A 89 -3.06 -20.86 -22.92
N ALA A 90 -3.65 -20.39 -21.81
CA ALA A 90 -3.33 -20.93 -20.49
C ALA A 90 -3.91 -22.32 -20.22
N ASN A 91 -5.00 -22.69 -20.90
CA ASN A 91 -5.56 -24.04 -20.82
C ASN A 91 -5.18 -24.96 -22.00
N ASN A 92 -4.62 -24.45 -23.11
CA ASN A 92 -4.38 -25.28 -24.31
C ASN A 92 -2.94 -25.30 -24.84
N ASP A 93 -2.09 -24.31 -24.55
CA ASP A 93 -0.71 -24.31 -25.08
C ASP A 93 0.21 -25.30 -24.32
N TYR A 94 -0.16 -25.66 -23.08
CA TYR A 94 0.50 -26.73 -22.33
C TYR A 94 -0.08 -28.13 -22.56
N LEU A 95 -1.24 -28.26 -23.22
CA LEU A 95 -1.85 -29.56 -23.56
C LEU A 95 -1.46 -30.06 -24.96
N TYR A 96 -0.85 -29.24 -25.82
CA TYR A 96 -0.56 -29.61 -27.22
C TYR A 96 0.93 -29.75 -27.58
N ARG A 97 1.84 -29.85 -26.60
CA ARG A 97 3.24 -30.23 -26.85
C ARG A 97 3.56 -31.71 -26.60
N ALA A 98 2.54 -32.56 -26.48
CA ALA A 98 2.67 -33.99 -26.16
C ALA A 98 2.13 -34.94 -27.25
N THR A 99 2.01 -34.50 -28.51
CA THR A 99 1.51 -35.38 -29.59
C THR A 99 2.48 -35.51 -30.77
N ASP A 100 3.78 -35.61 -30.50
CA ASP A 100 4.71 -36.22 -31.45
C ASP A 100 5.28 -37.49 -30.81
N GLY A 101 4.49 -38.57 -30.88
CA GLY A 101 5.01 -39.94 -30.75
C GLY A 101 4.73 -40.69 -29.43
N GLY A 102 3.48 -41.10 -29.24
CA GLY A 102 3.19 -42.46 -28.75
C GLY A 102 2.99 -42.68 -27.25
N ARG A 103 2.00 -43.53 -26.96
CA ARG A 103 1.56 -44.08 -25.66
C ARG A 103 0.71 -43.19 -24.76
N GLU A 104 -0.55 -43.14 -25.15
CA GLU A 104 -1.73 -43.15 -24.30
C GLU A 104 -1.63 -44.24 -23.20
N LYS A 105 -1.38 -43.83 -21.95
CA LYS A 105 -1.88 -44.39 -20.67
C LYS A 105 -1.04 -43.83 -19.52
N ASP A 106 -1.34 -42.60 -19.11
CA ASP A 106 -1.14 -42.09 -17.73
C ASP A 106 -1.87 -40.75 -17.63
N ARG A 107 -3.19 -40.81 -17.47
CA ARG A 107 -4.09 -39.65 -17.45
C ARG A 107 -4.14 -38.94 -16.08
N SER A 108 -3.10 -39.09 -15.25
CA SER A 108 -3.11 -38.68 -13.83
C SER A 108 -2.03 -37.68 -13.41
N ALA A 109 -1.08 -37.31 -14.26
CA ALA A 109 -0.02 -36.37 -13.89
C ALA A 109 -0.18 -35.08 -14.68
N TYR A 110 -0.67 -34.03 -14.03
CA TYR A 110 -0.37 -32.58 -14.20
C TYR A 110 -1.53 -31.79 -13.60
N ALA A 111 -1.93 -32.13 -12.36
CA ALA A 111 -2.55 -31.15 -11.49
C ALA A 111 -1.43 -30.16 -11.13
N TYR A 112 -1.21 -29.17 -11.99
CA TYR A 112 -0.34 -28.05 -11.67
C TYR A 112 -0.82 -27.48 -10.33
N SER A 113 0.10 -27.41 -9.38
CA SER A 113 -0.20 -26.84 -8.07
C SER A 113 -0.67 -25.40 -8.26
N GLU A 114 -1.63 -24.94 -7.47
CA GLU A 114 -2.16 -23.56 -7.50
C GLU A 114 -1.01 -22.52 -7.49
N THR A 115 0.12 -22.88 -6.88
CA THR A 115 1.37 -22.12 -6.84
C THR A 115 2.03 -21.86 -8.21
N ASP A 116 1.96 -22.79 -9.15
CA ASP A 116 2.65 -22.64 -10.44
C ASP A 116 1.90 -21.67 -11.38
N GLN A 117 0.56 -21.70 -11.34
CA GLN A 117 -0.27 -20.74 -12.08
C GLN A 117 -0.09 -19.32 -11.54
N VAL A 118 -0.01 -19.18 -10.21
CA VAL A 118 0.26 -17.90 -9.55
C VAL A 118 1.66 -17.39 -9.90
N LEU A 119 2.67 -18.25 -9.94
CA LEU A 119 4.04 -17.87 -10.31
C LEU A 119 4.13 -17.37 -11.75
N PHE A 120 3.49 -18.07 -12.69
CA PHE A 120 3.45 -17.66 -14.10
C PHE A 120 2.74 -16.31 -14.28
N LEU A 121 1.57 -16.15 -13.65
CA LEU A 121 0.82 -14.89 -13.69
C LEU A 121 1.68 -13.76 -13.11
N LYS A 122 2.32 -13.99 -11.96
CA LYS A 122 3.23 -13.05 -11.32
C LYS A 122 4.34 -12.64 -12.28
N GLN A 123 5.10 -13.57 -12.85
CA GLN A 123 6.21 -13.24 -13.74
C GLN A 123 5.78 -12.39 -14.95
N LYS A 124 4.63 -12.70 -15.56
CA LYS A 124 4.13 -11.97 -16.73
C LYS A 124 3.60 -10.57 -16.39
N THR A 125 3.04 -10.40 -15.19
CA THR A 125 2.33 -9.17 -14.80
C THR A 125 3.13 -8.28 -13.85
N GLN A 126 4.20 -8.79 -13.24
CA GLN A 126 5.09 -8.07 -12.33
C GLN A 126 5.59 -6.74 -12.91
N PRO A 127 6.06 -6.65 -14.18
CA PRO A 127 6.57 -5.37 -14.70
C PRO A 127 5.51 -4.27 -14.72
N LYS A 128 4.24 -4.63 -14.92
CA LYS A 128 3.12 -3.69 -14.95
C LYS A 128 2.68 -3.29 -13.54
N LEU A 129 2.75 -4.21 -12.59
CA LEU A 129 2.57 -3.89 -11.18
C LEU A 129 3.66 -2.92 -10.71
N ASP A 130 4.93 -3.22 -11.00
CA ASP A 130 6.06 -2.39 -10.61
C ASP A 130 5.95 -0.98 -11.22
N ALA A 131 5.52 -0.87 -12.48
CA ALA A 131 5.27 0.41 -13.13
C ALA A 131 4.17 1.22 -12.43
N LEU A 132 3.08 0.55 -12.01
CA LEU A 132 2.00 1.19 -11.25
C LEU A 132 2.50 1.67 -9.87
N ILE A 133 3.25 0.82 -9.15
CA ILE A 133 3.83 1.17 -7.84
C ILE A 133 4.73 2.39 -7.97
N ARG A 134 5.62 2.43 -8.97
CA ARG A 134 6.49 3.59 -9.22
C ARG A 134 5.70 4.86 -9.47
N ARG A 135 4.59 4.77 -10.21
CA ARG A 135 3.70 5.92 -10.46
C ARG A 135 3.08 6.42 -9.15
N LEU A 136 2.54 5.53 -8.33
CA LEU A 136 1.98 5.89 -7.02
C LEU A 136 3.02 6.58 -6.13
N VAL A 137 4.23 6.01 -6.05
CA VAL A 137 5.32 6.62 -5.25
C VAL A 137 5.70 8.00 -5.79
N ALA A 138 5.77 8.17 -7.11
CA ALA A 138 6.04 9.47 -7.74
C ALA A 138 4.93 10.50 -7.45
N GLU A 139 3.68 10.06 -7.24
CA GLU A 139 2.55 10.89 -6.83
C GLU A 139 2.49 11.15 -5.31
N GLY A 140 3.49 10.73 -4.55
CA GLY A 140 3.60 10.97 -3.11
C GLY A 140 2.92 9.92 -2.23
N TRP A 141 2.51 8.77 -2.80
CA TRP A 141 2.04 7.64 -2.01
C TRP A 141 3.19 6.91 -1.33
N GLN A 142 3.05 6.64 -0.03
CA GLN A 142 4.03 5.91 0.77
C GLN A 142 3.57 4.46 0.98
N PRO A 143 4.39 3.45 0.69
CA PRO A 143 4.05 2.06 0.92
C PRO A 143 3.88 1.78 2.42
N THR A 144 2.85 1.02 2.77
CA THR A 144 2.54 0.63 4.16
C THR A 144 2.63 -0.88 4.39
N GLY A 145 2.92 -1.64 3.34
CA GLY A 145 3.09 -3.09 3.35
C GLY A 145 2.14 -3.80 2.38
N GLY A 146 2.26 -5.13 2.33
CA GLY A 146 1.44 -5.98 1.45
C GLY A 146 0.12 -6.42 2.07
N GLY A 147 -0.86 -6.68 1.21
CA GLY A 147 -2.12 -7.36 1.50
C GLY A 147 -1.98 -8.87 1.45
N LYS A 148 -3.12 -9.57 1.35
CA LYS A 148 -3.16 -11.05 1.32
C LYS A 148 -2.55 -11.62 0.03
N GLU A 149 -2.82 -10.95 -1.09
CA GLU A 149 -2.34 -11.37 -2.41
C GLU A 149 -1.00 -10.72 -2.73
N TRP A 150 -0.19 -11.39 -3.55
CA TRP A 150 1.16 -10.93 -3.91
C TRP A 150 1.19 -9.56 -4.61
N TYR A 151 0.06 -9.13 -5.20
CA TYR A 151 -0.08 -7.83 -5.88
C TYR A 151 -0.78 -6.77 -5.02
N SER A 152 -1.33 -7.14 -3.86
CA SER A 152 -2.18 -6.26 -3.06
C SER A 152 -1.38 -5.32 -2.17
N GLU A 153 -0.46 -4.57 -2.76
CA GLU A 153 0.32 -3.56 -2.04
C GLU A 153 -0.59 -2.43 -1.53
N LYS A 154 -0.31 -1.98 -0.29
CA LYS A 154 -1.03 -0.89 0.37
C LYS A 154 -0.17 0.34 0.48
N PHE A 155 -0.82 1.49 0.37
CA PHE A 155 -0.19 2.80 0.41
C PHE A 155 -0.99 3.75 1.28
N ARG A 156 -0.32 4.82 1.72
CA ARG A 156 -0.96 5.96 2.36
C ARG A 156 -0.36 7.27 1.88
N ARG A 157 -1.13 8.35 1.93
CA ARG A 157 -0.60 9.72 1.78
C ARG A 157 -1.36 10.71 2.65
N LEU A 158 -0.70 11.81 2.99
CA LEU A 158 -1.33 12.95 3.65
C LEU A 158 -1.89 13.90 2.60
N VAL A 159 -3.15 14.29 2.77
CA VAL A 159 -3.82 15.23 1.88
C VAL A 159 -4.41 16.37 2.67
N LYS A 160 -4.16 17.59 2.20
CA LYS A 160 -4.72 18.80 2.77
C LYS A 160 -6.15 18.95 2.28
N VAL A 161 -7.12 18.88 3.18
CA VAL A 161 -8.51 19.19 2.83
C VAL A 161 -8.62 20.71 2.71
N ALA A 162 -8.82 21.21 1.50
CA ALA A 162 -9.18 22.60 1.30
C ALA A 162 -10.52 22.85 1.99
N LYS A 163 -10.58 23.84 2.89
CA LYS A 163 -11.87 24.31 3.43
C LYS A 163 -12.64 24.91 2.26
N GLY A 164 -13.77 24.29 1.93
CA GLY A 164 -14.76 24.84 1.00
C GLY A 164 -15.47 26.05 1.57
#